data_AF-A0A379JJ06-F1
#
_entry.id   AF-A0A379JJ06-F1
#
_cell.length_a   1.000
_cell.length_b   1.000
_cell.length_c   1.000
_cell.angle_alpha   90.00
_cell.angle_beta   90.00
_cell.angle_gamma   90.00
#
_symmetry.space_group_name_H-M   'P 1'
#
loop_
_entity.id
_entity.type
_entity.pdbx_description
1 polymer ?
#
loop_
_entity_poly.entity_id
_entity_poly.type
_entity_poly.pdbx_seq_one_letter_code
_entity_poly.pdbx_strand_id
1 'polypeptide(L)'
;MRVRYLVGLPVAVMAMVPVFGFAASGTAQARVQTYSCTAESWGGEQLGPLTVESKYGVRAAKGLAKTEWRGEAKYSSIECTPV
;
A
#
# COMPACT_ATOMS: atom_id res chain seq x y z
N MET A 1 26.05 15.29 42.97
CA MET A 1 27.02 14.79 41.96
C MET A 1 26.30 13.78 41.07
N ARG A 2 26.36 13.96 39.72
CA ARG A 2 26.39 12.95 38.61
C ARG A 2 25.55 11.65 38.80
N VAL A 3 24.65 11.22 37.89
CA VAL A 3 24.84 10.94 36.45
C VAL A 3 23.48 10.83 35.73
N ARG A 4 23.48 11.21 34.45
CA ARG A 4 22.45 11.11 33.41
C ARG A 4 21.93 9.67 33.17
N TYR A 5 20.63 9.52 32.95
CA TYR A 5 20.11 8.46 32.07
C TYR A 5 19.32 9.09 30.92
N LEU A 6 19.90 8.93 29.74
CA LEU A 6 19.40 9.23 28.41
C LEU A 6 18.37 8.17 27.99
N VAL A 7 17.38 8.61 27.21
CA VAL A 7 16.82 7.90 26.04
C VAL A 7 16.09 6.58 26.29
N GLY A 8 14.83 6.52 25.85
CA GLY A 8 14.13 5.25 25.72
C GLY A 8 12.65 5.38 25.39
N LEU A 9 12.34 5.98 24.24
CA LEU A 9 11.00 6.00 23.68
C LEU A 9 10.85 4.76 22.79
N PRO A 10 9.83 3.90 22.98
CA PRO A 10 9.28 3.15 21.88
C PRO A 10 7.90 3.71 21.55
N VAL A 11 7.83 4.37 20.39
CA VAL A 11 6.60 4.75 19.70
C VAL A 11 5.78 3.47 19.58
N ALA A 12 4.59 3.46 20.16
CA ALA A 12 3.62 2.41 19.96
C ALA A 12 3.19 2.44 18.49
N VAL A 13 3.86 1.65 17.65
CA VAL A 13 3.43 1.40 16.27
C VAL A 13 2.22 0.48 16.37
N MET A 14 1.03 1.06 16.27
CA MET A 14 -0.22 0.32 16.11
C MET A 14 -0.10 -0.58 14.88
N ALA A 15 -0.11 -1.88 15.11
CA ALA A 15 -0.27 -2.89 14.09
C ALA A 15 -1.68 -2.75 13.47
N MET A 16 -1.77 -2.15 12.28
CA MET A 16 -2.97 -2.23 11.46
C MET A 16 -3.01 -3.62 10.80
N VAL A 17 -3.94 -4.45 11.25
CA VAL A 17 -4.25 -5.76 10.66
C VAL A 17 -5.14 -5.54 9.43
N PRO A 18 -4.76 -5.95 8.21
CA PRO A 18 -5.68 -5.92 7.08
C PRO A 18 -6.58 -7.17 7.13
N VAL A 19 -7.88 -6.91 7.18
CA VAL A 19 -8.97 -7.88 7.13
C VAL A 19 -9.00 -8.52 5.73
N PHE A 20 -8.69 -9.80 5.65
CA PHE A 20 -8.86 -10.60 4.42
C PHE A 20 -10.34 -10.99 4.26
N GLY A 21 -11.02 -10.40 3.28
CA GLY A 21 -12.36 -10.80 2.85
C GLY A 21 -12.31 -11.64 1.59
N PHE A 22 -12.62 -12.94 1.71
CA PHE A 22 -12.87 -13.85 0.60
C PHE A 22 -14.19 -13.50 -0.11
N ALA A 23 -14.22 -13.41 -1.45
CA ALA A 23 -15.44 -13.63 -2.24
C ALA A 23 -15.12 -14.05 -3.68
N ALA A 24 -15.98 -14.95 -4.19
CA ALA A 24 -15.74 -15.90 -5.26
C ALA A 24 -16.29 -15.47 -6.64
N SER A 25 -16.16 -16.41 -7.60
CA SER A 25 -17.02 -16.64 -8.79
C SER A 25 -16.80 -15.77 -10.04
N GLY A 26 -16.56 -16.46 -11.16
CA GLY A 26 -16.12 -15.91 -12.44
C GLY A 26 -17.20 -15.26 -13.30
N THR A 27 -16.72 -14.51 -14.29
CA THR A 27 -17.24 -14.36 -15.65
C THR A 27 -16.12 -13.70 -16.45
N ALA A 28 -15.90 -14.11 -17.70
CA ALA A 28 -15.03 -13.42 -18.64
C ALA A 28 -15.72 -12.13 -19.13
N GLN A 29 -15.94 -11.20 -18.21
CA GLN A 29 -16.03 -9.78 -18.51
C GLN A 29 -14.58 -9.26 -18.56
N ALA A 30 -14.30 -8.08 -19.12
CA ALA A 30 -13.03 -7.41 -18.83
C ALA A 30 -13.05 -7.10 -17.33
N ARG A 31 -12.68 -8.11 -16.54
CA ARG A 31 -13.04 -8.25 -15.14
C ARG A 31 -12.30 -7.11 -14.47
N VAL A 32 -13.07 -6.22 -13.86
CA VAL A 32 -12.50 -5.29 -12.89
C VAL A 32 -11.75 -6.18 -11.90
N GLN A 33 -10.43 -6.09 -11.94
CA GLN A 33 -9.57 -6.86 -11.06
C GLN A 33 -9.13 -5.92 -9.96
N THR A 34 -9.27 -6.38 -8.73
CA THR A 34 -8.75 -5.68 -7.58
C THR A 34 -7.26 -5.98 -7.51
N TYR A 35 -6.47 -4.93 -7.29
CA TYR A 35 -5.03 -5.01 -7.15
C TYR A 35 -4.65 -4.47 -5.79
N SER A 36 -3.83 -5.21 -5.05
CA SER A 36 -3.15 -4.71 -3.87
C SER A 36 -1.82 -4.07 -4.31
N CYS A 37 -1.65 -2.79 -3.98
CA CYS A 37 -0.51 -1.98 -4.36
C CYS A 37 0.27 -1.52 -3.12
N THR A 38 1.59 -1.66 -3.14
CA THR A 38 2.51 -1.09 -2.15
C THR A 38 3.50 -0.15 -2.84
N ALA A 39 4.03 0.82 -2.11
CA ALA A 39 5.01 1.76 -2.66
C ALA A 39 5.95 2.30 -1.58
N GLU A 40 7.04 2.93 -2.02
CA GLU A 40 7.92 3.75 -1.20
C GLU A 40 7.59 5.22 -1.44
N SER A 41 7.58 6.03 -0.37
CA SER A 41 7.45 7.47 -0.47
C SER A 41 8.75 8.12 -0.93
N TRP A 42 8.71 9.38 -1.34
CA TRP A 42 9.94 10.13 -1.64
C TRP A 42 10.89 10.29 -0.45
N GLY A 43 10.39 10.10 0.78
CA GLY A 43 11.17 10.10 2.01
C GLY A 43 11.83 8.76 2.36
N GLY A 44 11.65 7.72 1.53
CA GLY A 44 12.15 6.37 1.81
C GLY A 44 11.27 5.58 2.79
N GLU A 45 10.08 6.08 3.11
CA GLU A 45 9.14 5.39 3.99
C GLU A 45 8.22 4.48 3.18
N GLN A 46 7.98 3.26 3.66
CA GLN A 46 7.05 2.34 3.01
C GLN A 46 5.61 2.81 3.20
N LEU A 47 4.91 3.08 2.10
CA LEU A 47 3.50 3.43 2.10
C LEU A 47 2.64 2.18 2.29
N GLY A 48 1.57 2.35 3.05
CA GLY A 48 0.63 1.27 3.36
C GLY A 48 0.01 0.64 2.11
N PRO A 49 -0.36 -0.65 2.16
CA PRO A 49 -0.98 -1.34 1.05
C PRO A 49 -2.32 -0.68 0.70
N LEU A 50 -2.53 -0.43 -0.58
CA LEU A 50 -3.72 0.20 -1.13
C LEU A 50 -4.37 -0.75 -2.13
N THR A 51 -5.67 -1.01 -1.96
CA THR A 51 -6.44 -1.78 -2.92
C THR A 51 -7.08 -0.88 -3.96
N VAL A 52 -6.78 -1.12 -5.23
CA VAL A 52 -7.38 -0.38 -6.35
C VAL A 52 -8.01 -1.33 -7.35
N GLU A 53 -9.17 -0.95 -7.86
CA GLU A 53 -9.88 -1.69 -8.89
C GLU A 53 -9.45 -1.19 -10.27
N SER A 54 -8.98 -2.10 -11.13
CA SER A 54 -8.54 -1.77 -12.48
C SER A 54 -9.08 -2.74 -13.51
N LYS A 55 -9.63 -2.18 -14.60
CA LYS A 55 -10.09 -2.90 -15.79
C LYS A 55 -8.97 -3.15 -16.80
N TYR A 56 -7.86 -2.41 -16.70
CA TYR A 56 -6.79 -2.35 -17.71
C TYR A 56 -5.46 -2.94 -17.23
N GLY A 57 -5.51 -3.79 -16.19
CA GLY A 57 -4.34 -4.49 -15.67
C GLY A 57 -3.51 -3.70 -14.65
N VAL A 58 -2.36 -4.28 -14.31
CA VAL A 58 -1.40 -3.79 -13.29
C VAL A 58 -0.92 -2.36 -13.57
N ARG A 59 -0.63 -2.01 -14.83
CA ARG A 59 -0.11 -0.67 -15.17
C ARG A 59 -1.11 0.44 -14.86
N ALA A 60 -2.38 0.21 -15.15
CA ALA A 60 -3.45 1.14 -14.80
C ALA A 60 -3.68 1.18 -13.29
N ALA A 61 -3.59 0.02 -12.61
CA ALA A 61 -3.64 -0.04 -11.15
C ALA A 61 -2.54 0.81 -10.49
N LYS A 62 -1.30 0.76 -10.99
CA LYS A 62 -0.20 1.61 -10.49
C LYS A 62 -0.49 3.11 -10.63
N GLY A 63 -1.11 3.51 -11.75
CA GLY A 63 -1.51 4.91 -11.99
C GLY A 63 -2.61 5.39 -11.05
N LEU A 64 -3.62 4.55 -10.81
CA LEU A 64 -4.66 4.80 -9.83
C LEU A 64 -4.08 4.89 -8.41
N ALA A 65 -3.25 3.92 -8.03
CA ALA A 65 -2.61 3.89 -6.71
C ALA A 65 -1.75 5.14 -6.44
N LYS A 66 -0.99 5.60 -7.43
CA LYS A 66 -0.23 6.86 -7.33
C LYS A 66 -1.15 8.07 -7.03
N THR A 67 -2.32 8.09 -7.65
CA THR A 67 -3.31 9.18 -7.48
C THR A 67 -3.92 9.15 -6.09
N GLU A 68 -4.25 7.96 -5.58
CA GLU A 68 -4.74 7.76 -4.21
C GLU A 68 -3.73 8.19 -3.15
N TRP A 69 -2.43 7.92 -3.34
CA TRP A 69 -1.35 8.44 -2.51
C TRP A 69 -1.01 9.92 -2.79
N ARG A 70 -1.81 10.64 -3.57
CA ARG A 70 -1.65 12.07 -3.86
C ARG A 70 -0.26 12.47 -4.38
N GLY A 71 0.45 11.54 -5.02
CA GLY A 71 1.81 11.76 -5.52
C GLY A 71 2.93 11.59 -4.48
N GLU A 72 2.61 11.22 -3.24
CA GLU A 72 3.60 10.89 -2.19
C GLU A 72 4.39 9.61 -2.54
N ALA A 73 3.75 8.69 -3.25
CA ALA A 73 4.35 7.45 -3.73
C ALA A 73 5.28 7.68 -4.92
N LYS A 74 6.50 7.15 -4.82
CA LYS A 74 7.46 7.09 -5.92
C LYS A 74 6.99 6.06 -6.93
N TYR A 75 6.55 6.51 -8.10
CA TYR A 75 5.92 5.65 -9.11
C TYR A 75 6.76 4.41 -9.48
N SER A 76 8.08 4.54 -9.52
CA SER A 76 8.99 3.43 -9.84
C SER A 76 9.02 2.33 -8.78
N SER A 77 8.64 2.64 -7.54
CA SER A 77 8.57 1.71 -6.42
C SER A 77 7.18 1.08 -6.25
N ILE A 78 6.18 1.52 -7.04
CA ILE A 78 4.83 0.99 -6.92
C ILE A 78 4.82 -0.44 -7.47
N GLU A 79 4.51 -1.40 -6.60
CA GLU A 79 4.28 -2.79 -6.94
C GLU A 79 2.81 -3.10 -6.70
N CYS A 80 2.13 -3.64 -7.72
CA CYS A 80 0.72 -3.99 -7.64
C CYS A 80 0.54 -5.45 -8.06
N THR A 81 -0.19 -6.20 -7.26
CA THR A 81 -0.51 -7.61 -7.49
C THR A 81 -2.01 -7.82 -7.50
N PRO A 82 -2.56 -8.60 -8.45
CA PRO A 82 -3.98 -8.92 -8.45
C PRO A 82 -4.33 -9.74 -7.20
N VAL A 83 -5.48 -9.44 -6.58
CA VAL A 83 -6.03 -10.15 -5.41
C VAL A 83 -7.36 -10.83 -5.73
#